data_AF-A0A5E4HVT9-F1
#
_entry.id   AF-A0A5E4HVT9-F1
#
_cell.length_a   1.000
_cell.length_b   1.000
_cell.length_c   1.000
_cell.angle_alpha   90.00
_cell.angle_beta   90.00
_cell.angle_gamma   90.00
#
_symmetry.space_group_name_H-M   'P 1'
#
loop_
_entity.id
_entity.type
_entity.pdbx_description
1 polymer ?
#
loop_
_entity_poly.entity_id
_entity_poly.type
_entity_poly.pdbx_seq_one_letter_code
_entity_poly.pdbx_strand_id
1 'polypeptide(L)'
;MTKTYQVEIQGMTCESCERMVSRCVSKIDGTEVLSVSAKDGRMSVRAPEGSGERLRQAIEEAGYRMVSVEKKTEDAGSRKETEKISYPAVPSAGEVWRGIMGSSIEWLPERTLLTHATGTLTALLVLLAFMYFGLWRELPGFFAAQMPLLLLGAVAVVSVVATGYHFSAYKRTISCSIGMMEGMTFGMMTGFMIGALIGATNGMFWGSVLGMLVGCAAGVWAGWRSGVMGVMEGLMAGVMSGTMGAMLSVMLLASPLIEFLALLTALCVLILIALAYMQVNEMGKLDHKSADVGTFASMASSSVIFFLLLTIVMVYGPKLGPVWGG
;
A
#
# COMPACT_ATOMS: atom_id res chain seq x y z
N MET A 1 -13.71 33.13 -24.69
CA MET A 1 -14.84 32.34 -25.22
C MET A 1 -14.61 30.87 -24.89
N THR A 2 -15.61 30.18 -24.35
CA THR A 2 -15.54 28.73 -24.06
C THR A 2 -16.26 27.94 -25.15
N LYS A 3 -15.68 26.83 -25.61
CA LYS A 3 -16.28 25.94 -26.62
C LYS A 3 -16.36 24.51 -26.11
N THR A 4 -17.32 23.77 -26.64
CA THR A 4 -17.48 22.35 -26.34
C THR A 4 -16.62 21.52 -27.29
N TYR A 5 -15.75 20.70 -26.71
CA TYR A 5 -14.90 19.74 -27.39
C TYR A 5 -15.46 18.34 -27.16
N GLN A 6 -15.59 17.57 -28.23
CA GLN A 6 -15.76 16.13 -28.18
C GLN A 6 -14.40 15.50 -28.36
N VAL A 7 -13.98 14.72 -27.38
CA VAL A 7 -12.66 14.09 -27.33
C VAL A 7 -12.85 12.59 -27.34
N GLU A 8 -12.23 11.93 -28.31
CA GLU A 8 -12.17 10.47 -28.35
C GLU A 8 -10.90 10.00 -27.65
N ILE A 9 -11.05 9.06 -26.71
CA ILE A 9 -9.99 8.62 -25.81
C ILE A 9 -9.90 7.10 -25.87
N GLN A 10 -8.75 6.59 -26.30
CA GLN A 10 -8.42 5.18 -26.27
C GLN A 10 -7.83 4.76 -24.91
N GLY A 11 -8.23 3.57 -24.46
CA GLY A 11 -7.76 2.95 -23.21
C GLY A 11 -8.73 3.06 -22.04
N MET A 12 -9.85 3.78 -22.18
CA MET A 12 -10.93 3.77 -21.19
C MET A 12 -11.75 2.48 -21.31
N THR A 13 -11.66 1.58 -20.32
CA THR A 13 -12.34 0.27 -20.35
C THR A 13 -13.27 0.03 -19.16
N CYS A 14 -13.32 0.94 -18.19
CA CYS A 14 -14.18 0.82 -17.02
C CYS A 14 -14.59 2.19 -16.45
N GLU A 15 -15.58 2.20 -15.56
CA GLU A 15 -16.05 3.40 -14.85
C GLU A 15 -14.94 4.11 -14.05
N SER A 16 -13.94 3.37 -13.56
CA SER A 16 -12.79 3.98 -12.87
C SER A 16 -11.91 4.79 -13.83
N CYS A 17 -11.79 4.37 -15.09
CA CYS A 17 -11.09 5.14 -16.13
C CYS A 17 -11.83 6.45 -16.43
N GLU A 18 -13.17 6.42 -16.47
CA GLU A 18 -13.99 7.62 -16.68
C GLU A 18 -13.73 8.66 -15.58
N ARG A 19 -13.66 8.22 -14.32
CA ARG A 19 -13.38 9.09 -13.17
C ARG A 19 -11.98 9.69 -13.22
N MET A 20 -10.98 8.88 -13.58
CA MET A 20 -9.59 9.32 -13.67
C MET A 20 -9.41 10.39 -14.75
N VAL A 21 -9.95 10.14 -15.95
CA VAL A 21 -9.91 11.08 -17.08
C VAL A 21 -10.66 12.37 -16.74
N SER A 22 -11.87 12.29 -16.19
CA SER A 22 -12.63 13.47 -15.77
C SER A 22 -11.87 14.31 -14.74
N ARG A 23 -11.25 13.65 -13.74
CA ARG A 23 -10.46 14.31 -12.70
C ARG A 23 -9.24 15.02 -13.29
N CYS A 24 -8.46 14.38 -14.16
CA CYS A 24 -7.29 15.01 -14.79
C CYS A 24 -7.67 16.22 -15.65
N VAL A 25 -8.76 16.11 -16.41
CA VAL A 25 -9.23 17.18 -17.29
C VAL A 25 -9.79 18.36 -16.48
N SER A 26 -10.51 18.09 -15.39
CA SER A 26 -11.08 19.13 -14.50
C SER A 26 -10.05 20.01 -13.79
N LYS A 27 -8.78 19.58 -13.73
CA LYS A 27 -7.68 20.38 -13.16
C LYS A 27 -7.19 21.50 -14.08
N ILE A 28 -7.61 21.51 -15.35
CA ILE A 28 -7.20 22.55 -16.30
C ILE A 28 -8.05 23.80 -16.08
N ASP A 29 -7.41 24.96 -15.89
CA ASP A 29 -8.09 26.22 -15.65
C ASP A 29 -9.12 26.55 -16.75
N GLY A 30 -10.37 26.79 -16.33
CA GLY A 30 -11.48 27.15 -17.20
C GLY A 30 -12.14 25.98 -17.93
N THR A 31 -11.83 24.73 -17.57
CA THR A 31 -12.51 23.54 -18.12
C THR A 31 -13.67 23.07 -17.26
N GLU A 32 -14.74 22.61 -17.93
CA GLU A 32 -15.92 21.99 -17.32
C GLU A 32 -16.22 20.69 -18.07
N VAL A 33 -16.08 19.55 -17.40
CA VAL A 33 -16.38 18.24 -17.99
C VAL A 33 -17.89 18.03 -18.01
N LEU A 34 -18.47 17.83 -19.20
CA LEU A 34 -19.91 17.65 -19.41
C LEU A 34 -20.31 16.18 -19.30
N SER A 35 -19.52 15.26 -19.86
CA SER A 35 -19.74 13.82 -19.77
C SER A 35 -18.48 13.03 -20.14
N VAL A 36 -18.32 11.84 -19.57
CA VAL A 36 -17.29 10.87 -19.95
C VAL A 36 -17.96 9.50 -20.02
N SER A 37 -17.73 8.75 -21.10
CA SER A 37 -18.24 7.39 -21.30
C SER A 37 -17.10 6.49 -21.77
N ALA A 38 -16.70 5.54 -20.94
CA ALA A 38 -15.76 4.47 -21.29
C ALA A 38 -16.42 3.44 -22.22
N LYS A 39 -17.76 3.29 -22.15
CA LYS A 39 -18.50 2.45 -23.11
C LYS A 39 -18.37 2.98 -24.53
N ASP A 40 -18.44 4.31 -24.70
CA ASP A 40 -18.40 4.97 -26.00
C ASP A 40 -17.01 5.48 -26.38
N GLY A 41 -16.01 5.33 -25.50
CA GLY A 41 -14.65 5.86 -25.68
C GLY A 41 -14.58 7.38 -25.84
N ARG A 42 -15.56 8.12 -25.31
CA ARG A 42 -15.76 9.56 -25.62
C ARG A 42 -15.96 10.41 -24.37
N MET A 43 -15.43 11.62 -24.43
CA MET A 43 -15.58 12.67 -23.42
C MET A 43 -16.10 13.95 -24.07
N SER A 44 -17.02 14.64 -23.41
CA SER A 44 -17.43 16.00 -23.76
C SER A 44 -16.95 16.97 -22.69
N VAL A 45 -16.19 17.99 -23.09
CA VAL A 45 -15.62 19.00 -22.19
C VAL A 45 -15.80 20.40 -22.77
N ARG A 46 -16.22 21.35 -21.93
CA ARG A 46 -16.26 22.77 -22.25
C ARG A 46 -14.93 23.39 -21.80
N ALA A 47 -14.19 24.01 -22.72
CA ALA A 47 -12.87 24.57 -22.43
C ALA A 47 -12.66 25.93 -23.14
N PRO A 48 -11.71 26.77 -22.68
CA PRO A 48 -11.32 27.98 -23.40
C PRO A 48 -10.79 27.64 -24.79
N GLU A 49 -10.98 28.53 -25.77
CA GLU A 49 -10.41 28.32 -27.11
C GLU A 49 -8.87 28.16 -27.05
N GLY A 50 -8.35 27.18 -27.79
CA GLY A 50 -6.92 26.84 -27.79
C GLY A 50 -6.51 25.78 -26.77
N SER A 51 -7.44 25.24 -25.98
CA SER A 51 -7.14 24.23 -24.95
C SER A 51 -6.94 22.80 -25.47
N GLY A 52 -6.99 22.58 -26.78
CA GLY A 52 -6.86 21.24 -27.38
C GLY A 52 -5.56 20.53 -26.97
N GLU A 53 -4.44 21.23 -27.02
CA GLU A 53 -3.14 20.67 -26.64
C GLU A 53 -3.03 20.41 -25.13
N ARG A 54 -3.62 21.28 -24.30
CA ARG A 54 -3.65 21.11 -22.84
C ARG A 54 -4.49 19.90 -22.44
N LEU A 55 -5.63 19.69 -23.11
CA LEU A 55 -6.45 18.50 -22.94
C LEU A 55 -5.67 17.25 -23.35
N ARG A 56 -4.91 17.33 -24.46
CA ARG A 56 -4.10 16.22 -24.96
C ARG A 56 -3.06 15.81 -23.94
N GLN A 57 -2.29 16.78 -23.47
CA GLN A 57 -1.25 16.56 -22.48
C GLN A 57 -1.81 15.99 -21.18
N ALA A 58 -2.91 16.54 -20.65
CA ALA A 58 -3.51 16.04 -19.41
C ALA A 58 -4.07 14.61 -19.54
N ILE A 59 -4.58 14.23 -20.71
CA ILE A 59 -5.07 12.87 -20.98
C ILE A 59 -3.91 11.89 -21.16
N GLU A 60 -2.83 12.31 -21.82
CA GLU A 60 -1.60 11.50 -21.97
C GLU A 60 -0.85 11.33 -20.64
N GLU A 61 -0.77 12.37 -19.79
CA GLU A 61 -0.24 12.29 -18.42
C GLU A 61 -1.08 11.35 -17.53
N ALA A 62 -2.39 11.26 -17.79
CA ALA A 62 -3.27 10.30 -17.14
C ALA A 62 -3.09 8.85 -17.65
N GLY A 63 -2.23 8.64 -18.65
CA GLY A 63 -1.93 7.33 -19.23
C GLY A 63 -2.88 6.88 -20.34
N TYR A 64 -3.65 7.81 -20.93
CA TYR A 64 -4.62 7.52 -21.99
C TYR A 64 -4.22 8.19 -23.30
N ARG A 65 -4.67 7.64 -24.44
CA ARG A 65 -4.35 8.23 -25.75
C ARG A 65 -5.55 8.98 -26.30
N MET A 66 -5.39 10.27 -26.55
CA MET A 66 -6.37 11.06 -27.28
C MET A 66 -6.25 10.80 -28.79
N VAL A 67 -7.34 10.36 -29.42
CA VAL A 67 -7.39 10.00 -30.85
C VAL A 67 -7.84 11.19 -31.70
N SER A 68 -8.89 11.88 -31.26
CA SER A 68 -9.48 12.98 -32.03
C SER A 68 -10.08 14.04 -31.09
N VAL A 69 -10.10 15.29 -31.57
CA VAL A 69 -10.77 16.42 -30.94
C VAL A 69 -11.67 17.08 -31.97
N GLU A 70 -12.97 16.85 -31.86
CA GLU A 70 -13.97 17.51 -32.70
C GLU A 70 -14.50 18.76 -32.01
N LYS A 71 -14.39 19.90 -32.72
CA LYS A 71 -14.89 21.20 -32.26
C LYS A 71 -16.35 21.35 -32.69
N LYS A 72 -17.28 21.17 -31.76
CA LYS A 72 -18.70 21.44 -32.06
C LYS A 72 -19.02 22.89 -31.70
N THR A 73 -19.30 23.70 -32.72
CA THR A 73 -19.87 25.05 -32.57
C THR A 73 -21.37 24.88 -32.69
N GLU A 74 -22.13 25.12 -31.62
CA GLU A 74 -23.57 25.32 -31.78
C GLU A 74 -24.19 26.17 -30.68
N ASP A 75 -25.06 27.02 -31.18
CA ASP A 75 -25.82 28.13 -30.61
C ASP A 75 -26.98 27.62 -29.71
N ALA A 76 -27.60 28.56 -29.03
CA ALA A 76 -28.59 28.38 -27.97
C ALA A 76 -29.73 27.35 -28.25
N GLY A 77 -30.03 26.53 -27.24
CA GLY A 77 -31.40 26.03 -27.00
C GLY A 77 -31.60 24.51 -26.97
N SER A 78 -31.40 23.88 -25.80
CA SER A 78 -32.36 22.93 -25.20
C SER A 78 -31.88 22.54 -23.81
N ARG A 79 -32.65 22.93 -22.80
CA ARG A 79 -32.38 22.73 -21.38
C ARG A 79 -32.69 21.28 -21.03
N LYS A 80 -31.68 20.40 -21.09
CA LYS A 80 -31.67 19.17 -20.27
C LYS A 80 -30.93 19.50 -18.99
N GLU A 81 -31.58 19.26 -17.85
CA GLU A 81 -31.02 19.44 -16.51
C GLU A 81 -29.64 18.81 -16.45
N THR A 82 -28.64 19.68 -16.30
CA THR A 82 -27.26 19.30 -16.05
C THR A 82 -27.21 18.92 -14.58
N GLU A 83 -27.36 17.64 -14.29
CA GLU A 83 -27.04 17.10 -12.99
C GLU A 83 -25.53 17.29 -12.79
N LYS A 84 -25.14 18.31 -12.01
CA LYS A 84 -23.76 18.51 -11.60
C LYS A 84 -23.32 17.23 -10.90
N ILE A 85 -22.50 16.42 -11.56
CA ILE A 85 -21.74 15.36 -10.91
C ILE A 85 -20.71 16.06 -10.03
N SER A 86 -21.13 16.40 -8.81
CA SER A 86 -20.27 16.87 -7.75
C SER A 86 -19.41 15.69 -7.33
N TYR A 87 -18.17 15.65 -7.80
CA TYR A 87 -17.20 14.70 -7.27
C TYR A 87 -17.03 14.98 -5.77
N PRO A 88 -17.22 13.98 -4.89
CA PRO A 88 -17.08 14.20 -3.46
C PRO A 88 -15.66 14.70 -3.16
N ALA A 89 -15.56 15.71 -2.29
CA ALA A 89 -14.27 16.18 -1.80
C ALA A 89 -13.49 15.00 -1.22
N VAL A 90 -12.18 14.97 -1.52
CA VAL A 90 -11.25 13.99 -0.93
C VAL A 90 -11.30 14.18 0.58
N PRO A 91 -11.78 13.20 1.37
CA PRO A 91 -11.87 13.37 2.81
C PRO A 91 -10.45 13.55 3.35
N SER A 92 -10.27 14.54 4.22
CA SER A 92 -8.97 14.76 4.87
C SER A 92 -8.61 13.54 5.73
N ALA A 93 -7.31 13.27 5.92
CA ALA A 93 -6.85 12.15 6.75
C ALA A 93 -7.48 12.17 8.16
N GLY A 94 -7.75 13.36 8.71
CA GLY A 94 -8.44 13.53 9.99
C GLY A 94 -9.91 13.09 9.97
N GLU A 95 -10.63 13.31 8.88
CA GLU A 95 -12.02 12.86 8.72
C GLU A 95 -12.11 11.35 8.55
N VAL A 96 -11.20 10.76 7.77
CA VAL A 96 -11.08 9.30 7.63
C VAL A 96 -10.79 8.67 8.99
N TRP A 97 -9.83 9.21 9.73
CA TRP A 97 -9.45 8.66 11.03
C TRP A 97 -10.58 8.78 12.06
N ARG A 98 -11.33 9.89 12.06
CA ARG A 98 -12.54 10.04 12.88
C ARG A 98 -13.65 9.08 12.45
N GLY A 99 -13.80 8.82 11.16
CA GLY A 99 -14.74 7.84 10.63
C GLY A 99 -14.42 6.42 11.13
N ILE A 100 -13.15 6.03 11.04
CA ILE A 100 -12.65 4.75 11.55
C ILE A 100 -12.79 4.67 13.09
N MET A 101 -12.50 5.73 13.85
CA MET A 101 -12.72 5.67 15.31
C MET A 101 -14.20 5.81 15.71
N GLY A 102 -15.06 6.29 14.82
CA GLY A 102 -16.48 6.49 15.06
C GLY A 102 -17.31 5.19 15.05
N SER A 103 -18.59 5.31 15.36
CA SER A 103 -19.55 4.18 15.38
C SER A 103 -20.32 3.98 14.07
N SER A 104 -19.88 4.58 12.97
CA SER A 104 -20.58 4.50 11.69
C SER A 104 -20.41 3.12 11.03
N ILE A 105 -21.50 2.61 10.47
CA ILE A 105 -21.57 1.28 9.83
C ILE A 105 -20.68 1.21 8.58
N GLU A 106 -20.48 2.33 7.91
CA GLU A 106 -19.68 2.42 6.68
C GLU A 106 -18.19 2.11 6.88
N TRP A 107 -17.67 2.25 8.10
CA TRP A 107 -16.27 1.98 8.45
C TRP A 107 -16.11 0.68 9.25
N LEU A 108 -17.16 -0.15 9.31
CA LEU A 108 -17.15 -1.39 10.06
C LEU A 108 -16.01 -2.34 9.61
N PRO A 109 -15.75 -2.55 8.31
CA PRO A 109 -14.65 -3.42 7.86
C PRO A 109 -13.26 -2.91 8.28
N GLU A 110 -12.97 -1.63 8.09
CA GLU A 110 -11.70 -1.00 8.40
C GLU A 110 -11.44 -0.99 9.91
N ARG A 111 -12.49 -0.74 10.71
CA ARG A 111 -12.45 -0.88 12.17
C ARG A 111 -12.15 -2.30 12.59
N THR A 112 -12.82 -3.26 11.97
CA THR A 112 -12.63 -4.68 12.27
C THR A 112 -11.18 -5.08 12.00
N LEU A 113 -10.60 -4.69 10.86
CA LEU A 113 -9.18 -4.90 10.56
C LEU A 113 -8.25 -4.27 11.61
N LEU A 114 -8.51 -3.02 12.02
CA LEU A 114 -7.69 -2.33 13.02
C LEU A 114 -7.80 -3.00 14.41
N THR A 115 -9.00 -3.44 14.80
CA THR A 115 -9.20 -4.18 16.06
C THR A 115 -8.55 -5.55 16.02
N HIS A 116 -8.59 -6.24 14.87
CA HIS A 116 -7.84 -7.47 14.69
C HIS A 116 -6.34 -7.20 14.81
N ALA A 117 -5.82 -6.11 14.22
CA ALA A 117 -4.37 -5.82 14.19
C ALA A 117 -3.83 -5.48 15.58
N THR A 118 -4.57 -4.69 16.34
CA THR A 118 -4.25 -4.40 17.73
C THR A 118 -4.36 -5.65 18.60
N GLY A 119 -5.39 -6.47 18.40
CA GLY A 119 -5.54 -7.77 19.07
C GLY A 119 -4.38 -8.74 18.76
N THR A 120 -3.96 -8.87 17.50
CA THR A 120 -2.84 -9.75 17.12
C THR A 120 -1.52 -9.25 17.68
N LEU A 121 -1.29 -7.94 17.72
CA LEU A 121 -0.12 -7.37 18.39
C LEU A 121 -0.09 -7.74 19.87
N THR A 122 -1.21 -7.58 20.59
CA THR A 122 -1.27 -7.99 22.00
C THR A 122 -1.03 -9.49 22.17
N ALA A 123 -1.56 -10.33 21.28
CA ALA A 123 -1.33 -11.77 21.31
C ALA A 123 0.15 -12.13 21.09
N LEU A 124 0.84 -11.47 20.15
CA LEU A 124 2.28 -11.68 19.94
C LEU A 124 3.12 -11.21 21.12
N LEU A 125 2.76 -10.10 21.77
CA LEU A 125 3.47 -9.64 22.97
C LEU A 125 3.31 -10.62 24.14
N VAL A 126 2.12 -11.19 24.33
CA VAL A 126 1.88 -12.25 25.33
C VAL A 126 2.65 -13.51 24.99
N LEU A 127 2.65 -13.94 23.73
CA LEU A 127 3.44 -15.08 23.25
C LEU A 127 4.94 -14.86 23.49
N LEU A 128 5.44 -13.68 23.17
CA LEU A 128 6.85 -13.32 23.35
C LEU A 128 7.23 -13.29 24.85
N ALA A 129 6.35 -12.77 25.71
CA ALA A 129 6.56 -12.83 27.15
C ALA A 129 6.61 -14.29 27.65
N PHE A 130 5.69 -15.14 27.19
CA PHE A 130 5.69 -16.57 27.52
C PHE A 130 6.98 -17.26 27.06
N MET A 131 7.43 -17.02 25.82
CA MET A 131 8.70 -17.57 25.30
C MET A 131 9.91 -17.08 26.10
N TYR A 132 9.95 -15.79 26.47
CA TYR A 132 11.03 -15.24 27.28
C TYR A 132 11.12 -15.92 28.65
N PHE A 133 10.00 -16.01 29.39
CA PHE A 133 9.98 -16.65 30.71
C PHE A 133 10.24 -18.16 30.65
N GLY A 134 9.82 -18.84 29.57
CA GLY A 134 9.95 -20.29 29.42
C GLY A 134 11.30 -20.77 28.88
N LEU A 135 11.88 -20.08 27.90
CA LEU A 135 13.06 -20.57 27.16
C LEU A 135 14.33 -19.75 27.40
N TRP A 136 14.22 -18.43 27.58
CA TRP A 136 15.39 -17.53 27.47
C TRP A 136 15.72 -16.74 28.73
N ARG A 137 14.97 -16.94 29.82
CA ARG A 137 15.18 -16.26 31.10
C ARG A 137 16.58 -16.48 31.67
N GLU A 138 17.11 -17.70 31.53
CA GLU A 138 18.40 -18.10 32.09
C GLU A 138 19.60 -17.72 31.19
N LEU A 139 19.37 -17.19 29.98
CA LEU A 139 20.44 -16.80 29.07
C LEU A 139 20.99 -15.41 29.42
N PRO A 140 22.27 -15.28 29.80
CA PRO A 140 22.85 -13.99 30.20
C PRO A 140 22.86 -13.03 29.01
N GLY A 141 22.39 -11.79 29.23
CA GLY A 141 22.38 -10.73 28.22
C GLY A 141 21.31 -10.83 27.13
N PHE A 142 20.51 -11.92 27.08
CA PHE A 142 19.47 -12.11 26.05
C PHE A 142 18.44 -10.98 26.05
N PHE A 143 18.03 -10.53 27.24
CA PHE A 143 17.04 -9.47 27.38
C PHE A 143 17.50 -8.13 26.78
N ALA A 144 18.77 -7.76 26.96
CA ALA A 144 19.30 -6.50 26.44
C ALA A 144 19.62 -6.59 24.95
N ALA A 145 20.14 -7.73 24.47
CA ALA A 145 20.57 -7.88 23.09
C ALA A 145 19.40 -8.19 22.13
N GLN A 146 18.59 -9.20 22.45
CA GLN A 146 17.66 -9.81 21.49
C GLN A 146 16.21 -9.34 21.64
N MET A 147 15.80 -9.02 22.86
CA MET A 147 14.39 -8.66 23.15
C MET A 147 13.91 -7.42 22.36
N PRO A 148 14.68 -6.33 22.26
CA PRO A 148 14.27 -5.17 21.47
C PRO A 148 14.04 -5.51 19.99
N LEU A 149 14.89 -6.38 19.42
CA LEU A 149 14.76 -6.82 18.02
C LEU A 149 13.51 -7.70 17.83
N LEU A 150 13.17 -8.56 18.79
CA LEU A 150 11.94 -9.36 18.74
C LEU A 150 10.68 -8.49 18.88
N LEU A 151 10.71 -7.44 19.70
CA LEU A 151 9.59 -6.49 19.80
C LEU A 151 9.37 -5.74 18.49
N LEU A 152 10.46 -5.26 17.87
CA LEU A 152 10.39 -4.63 16.54
C LEU A 152 9.88 -5.61 15.48
N GLY A 153 10.33 -6.87 15.54
CA GLY A 153 9.83 -7.95 14.69
C GLY A 153 8.33 -8.20 14.85
N ALA A 154 7.79 -8.15 16.07
CA ALA A 154 6.35 -8.32 16.31
C ALA A 154 5.54 -7.19 15.66
N VAL A 155 5.99 -5.94 15.83
CA VAL A 155 5.36 -4.77 15.19
C VAL A 155 5.43 -4.87 13.67
N ALA A 156 6.60 -5.25 13.14
CA ALA A 156 6.83 -5.44 11.71
C ALA A 156 5.87 -6.46 11.11
N VAL A 157 5.83 -7.67 11.68
CA VAL A 157 5.00 -8.77 11.20
C VAL A 157 3.51 -8.40 11.24
N VAL A 158 3.04 -7.79 12.33
CA VAL A 158 1.62 -7.39 12.43
C VAL A 158 1.29 -6.33 11.40
N SER A 159 2.14 -5.31 11.22
CA SER A 159 1.89 -4.24 10.25
C SER A 159 1.82 -4.76 8.81
N VAL A 160 2.73 -5.65 8.42
CA VAL A 160 2.74 -6.28 7.09
C VAL A 160 1.53 -7.18 6.90
N VAL A 161 1.24 -8.08 7.86
CA VAL A 161 0.10 -8.99 7.75
C VAL A 161 -1.22 -8.22 7.71
N ALA A 162 -1.43 -7.24 8.59
CA ALA A 162 -2.65 -6.43 8.60
C ALA A 162 -2.85 -5.70 7.27
N THR A 163 -1.76 -5.18 6.68
CA THR A 163 -1.79 -4.53 5.37
C THR A 163 -2.14 -5.53 4.26
N GLY A 164 -1.59 -6.75 4.28
CA GLY A 164 -1.96 -7.80 3.33
C GLY A 164 -3.44 -8.23 3.44
N TYR A 165 -4.00 -8.28 4.65
CA TYR A 165 -5.43 -8.54 4.84
C TYR A 165 -6.29 -7.38 4.33
N HIS A 166 -5.87 -6.14 4.57
CA HIS A 166 -6.50 -4.95 3.99
C HIS A 166 -6.56 -5.09 2.46
N PHE A 167 -5.45 -5.43 1.81
CA PHE A 167 -5.38 -5.59 0.35
C PHE A 167 -6.26 -6.72 -0.17
N SER A 168 -6.27 -7.84 0.54
CA SER A 168 -7.07 -9.01 0.18
C SER A 168 -8.58 -8.75 0.30
N ALA A 169 -8.99 -7.84 1.18
CA ALA A 169 -10.39 -7.43 1.33
C ALA A 169 -10.90 -6.65 0.10
N TYR A 170 -10.02 -5.93 -0.61
CA TYR A 170 -10.35 -5.26 -1.87
C TYR A 170 -10.36 -6.26 -3.04
N LYS A 171 -11.48 -6.98 -3.20
CA LYS A 171 -11.69 -7.99 -4.26
C LYS A 171 -11.92 -7.41 -5.68
N ARG A 172 -11.72 -6.11 -5.91
CA ARG A 172 -11.96 -5.45 -7.22
C ARG A 172 -10.71 -5.48 -8.09
N THR A 173 -10.90 -5.47 -9.42
CA THR A 173 -9.82 -5.31 -10.39
C THR A 173 -9.11 -3.98 -10.15
N ILE A 174 -7.92 -4.03 -9.55
CA ILE A 174 -7.09 -2.88 -9.23
C ILE A 174 -6.57 -2.28 -10.56
N SER A 175 -6.51 -0.95 -10.68
CA SER A 175 -5.88 -0.33 -11.86
C SER A 175 -4.39 -0.68 -11.91
N CYS A 176 -3.83 -0.72 -13.11
CA CYS A 176 -2.40 -1.02 -13.30
C CYS A 176 -1.49 -0.09 -12.46
N SER A 177 -1.85 1.19 -12.35
CA SER A 177 -1.10 2.17 -11.55
C SER A 177 -1.16 1.90 -10.04
N ILE A 178 -2.31 1.54 -9.50
CA ILE A 178 -2.46 1.24 -8.06
C ILE A 178 -1.75 -0.08 -7.73
N GLY A 179 -1.92 -1.11 -8.57
CA GLY A 179 -1.31 -2.41 -8.30
C GLY A 179 0.22 -2.41 -8.44
N MET A 180 0.77 -1.58 -9.32
CA MET A 180 2.22 -1.33 -9.36
C MET A 180 2.72 -0.69 -8.06
N MET A 181 2.05 0.38 -7.60
CA MET A 181 2.43 1.07 -6.37
C MET A 181 2.31 0.15 -5.14
N GLU A 182 1.25 -0.67 -5.09
CA GLU A 182 1.01 -1.63 -4.02
C GLU A 182 2.06 -2.74 -4.00
N GLY A 183 2.33 -3.38 -5.15
CA GLY A 183 3.34 -4.43 -5.28
C GLY A 183 4.74 -3.97 -4.89
N MET A 184 5.14 -2.79 -5.37
CA MET A 184 6.43 -2.19 -5.04
C MET A 184 6.54 -1.88 -3.54
N THR A 185 5.54 -1.18 -2.98
CA THR A 185 5.61 -0.75 -1.57
C THR A 185 5.54 -1.94 -0.63
N PHE A 186 4.63 -2.89 -0.87
CA PHE A 186 4.47 -4.05 0.01
C PHE A 186 5.67 -5.00 -0.04
N GLY A 187 6.20 -5.26 -1.25
CA GLY A 187 7.42 -6.03 -1.43
C GLY A 187 8.62 -5.37 -0.75
N MET A 188 8.75 -4.05 -0.90
CA MET A 188 9.82 -3.28 -0.28
C MET A 188 9.73 -3.30 1.25
N MET A 189 8.57 -2.98 1.85
CA MET A 189 8.43 -2.94 3.30
C MET A 189 8.69 -4.31 3.93
N THR A 190 8.15 -5.36 3.34
CA THR A 190 8.32 -6.73 3.86
C THR A 190 9.78 -7.18 3.77
N GLY A 191 10.41 -7.05 2.60
CA GLY A 191 11.79 -7.48 2.39
C GLY A 191 12.80 -6.66 3.17
N PHE A 192 12.56 -5.35 3.29
CA PHE A 192 13.44 -4.44 4.02
C PHE A 192 13.40 -4.68 5.52
N MET A 193 12.22 -4.84 6.13
CA MET A 193 12.10 -5.11 7.57
C MET A 193 12.71 -6.46 7.96
N ILE A 194 12.41 -7.52 7.19
CA ILE A 194 12.95 -8.86 7.44
C ILE A 194 14.46 -8.87 7.21
N GLY A 195 14.92 -8.28 6.11
CA GLY A 195 16.35 -8.18 5.80
C GLY A 195 17.12 -7.40 6.86
N ALA A 196 16.54 -6.33 7.40
CA ALA A 196 17.15 -5.55 8.47
C ALA A 196 17.24 -6.33 9.79
N LEU A 197 16.14 -6.94 10.23
CA LEU A 197 16.10 -7.70 11.50
C LEU A 197 17.05 -8.90 11.47
N ILE A 198 17.04 -9.68 10.39
CA ILE A 198 17.93 -10.84 10.24
C ILE A 198 19.37 -10.39 9.96
N GLY A 199 19.56 -9.29 9.23
CA GLY A 199 20.88 -8.71 8.99
C GLY A 199 21.57 -8.32 10.29
N ALA A 200 20.82 -7.76 11.24
CA ALA A 200 21.32 -7.45 12.58
C ALA A 200 21.72 -8.69 13.38
N THR A 201 20.98 -9.81 13.31
CA THR A 201 21.20 -10.98 14.18
C THR A 201 22.07 -12.09 13.58
N ASN A 202 21.98 -12.30 12.26
CA ASN A 202 22.59 -13.43 11.54
C ASN A 202 23.62 -12.98 10.50
N GLY A 203 23.73 -11.67 10.29
CA GLY A 203 24.69 -11.03 9.40
C GLY A 203 24.15 -10.75 7.99
N MET A 204 24.96 -10.02 7.21
CA MET A 204 24.55 -9.45 5.92
C MET A 204 24.05 -10.50 4.93
N PHE A 205 24.70 -11.67 4.86
CA PHE A 205 24.36 -12.71 3.91
C PHE A 205 22.95 -13.26 4.14
N TRP A 206 22.67 -13.75 5.36
CA TRP A 206 21.36 -14.33 5.69
C TRP A 206 20.25 -13.28 5.70
N GLY A 207 20.54 -12.06 6.15
CA GLY A 207 19.62 -10.94 6.03
C GLY A 207 19.23 -10.66 4.58
N SER A 208 20.23 -10.58 3.68
CA SER A 208 19.99 -10.26 2.27
C SER A 208 19.21 -11.37 1.58
N VAL A 209 19.57 -12.63 1.78
CA VAL A 209 18.92 -13.78 1.14
C VAL A 209 17.47 -13.91 1.59
N LEU A 210 17.21 -13.91 2.89
CA LEU A 210 15.85 -14.10 3.41
C LEU A 210 14.97 -12.86 3.18
N GLY A 211 15.52 -11.66 3.35
CA GLY A 211 14.82 -10.41 3.02
C GLY A 211 14.44 -10.36 1.54
N MET A 212 15.34 -10.75 0.64
CA MET A 212 15.06 -10.78 -0.80
C MET A 212 13.98 -11.81 -1.14
N LEU A 213 14.08 -13.03 -0.63
CA LEU A 213 13.10 -14.08 -0.93
C LEU A 213 11.70 -13.71 -0.43
N VAL A 214 11.58 -13.23 0.81
CA VAL A 214 10.27 -12.86 1.36
C VAL A 214 9.74 -11.59 0.72
N GLY A 215 10.60 -10.60 0.47
CA GLY A 215 10.23 -9.36 -0.24
C GLY A 215 9.73 -9.64 -1.66
N CYS A 216 10.41 -10.52 -2.41
CA CYS A 216 9.98 -10.95 -3.74
C CYS A 216 8.64 -11.66 -3.69
N ALA A 217 8.47 -12.63 -2.77
CA ALA A 217 7.22 -13.36 -2.63
C ALA A 217 6.04 -12.44 -2.27
N ALA A 218 6.25 -11.52 -1.33
CA ALA A 218 5.25 -10.53 -0.92
C ALA A 218 4.91 -9.56 -2.05
N GLY A 219 5.91 -9.02 -2.75
CA GLY A 219 5.74 -8.09 -3.87
C GLY A 219 5.02 -8.73 -5.05
N VAL A 220 5.39 -9.97 -5.43
CA VAL A 220 4.71 -10.72 -6.49
C VAL A 220 3.27 -11.03 -6.11
N TRP A 221 3.02 -11.44 -4.86
CA TRP A 221 1.68 -11.73 -4.37
C TRP A 221 0.76 -10.49 -4.41
N ALA A 222 1.26 -9.33 -3.99
CA ALA A 222 0.51 -8.07 -4.06
C ALA A 222 0.33 -7.58 -5.52
N GLY A 223 1.38 -7.67 -6.34
CA GLY A 223 1.40 -7.17 -7.71
C GLY A 223 0.64 -8.02 -8.74
N TRP A 224 0.41 -9.32 -8.47
CA TRP A 224 -0.15 -10.26 -9.46
C TRP A 224 -1.48 -9.80 -10.06
N ARG A 225 -2.34 -9.15 -9.27
CA ARG A 225 -3.66 -8.68 -9.74
C ARG A 225 -3.58 -7.57 -10.79
N SER A 226 -2.43 -6.91 -10.92
CA SER A 226 -2.19 -5.87 -11.93
C SER A 226 -1.50 -6.39 -13.21
N GLY A 227 -1.38 -7.71 -13.34
CA GLY A 227 -0.76 -8.35 -14.50
C GLY A 227 0.77 -8.42 -14.39
N VAL A 228 1.43 -8.64 -15.53
CA VAL A 228 2.87 -8.92 -15.58
C VAL A 228 3.71 -7.74 -15.07
N MET A 229 3.28 -6.49 -15.32
CA MET A 229 4.02 -5.31 -14.85
C MET A 229 4.12 -5.26 -13.32
N GLY A 230 3.02 -5.52 -12.60
CA GLY A 230 3.06 -5.55 -11.13
C GLY A 230 3.91 -6.69 -10.56
N VAL A 231 3.92 -7.85 -11.22
CA VAL A 231 4.80 -8.97 -10.83
C VAL A 231 6.28 -8.58 -10.97
N MET A 232 6.64 -7.92 -12.06
CA MET A 232 8.02 -7.47 -12.30
C MET A 232 8.47 -6.43 -11.27
N GLU A 233 7.62 -5.45 -10.98
CA GLU A 233 7.88 -4.41 -9.97
C GLU A 233 8.01 -4.99 -8.56
N GLY A 234 7.12 -5.94 -8.20
CA GLY A 234 7.19 -6.66 -6.93
C GLY A 234 8.48 -7.49 -6.79
N LEU A 235 8.91 -8.16 -7.86
CA LEU A 235 10.17 -8.90 -7.88
C LEU A 235 11.37 -7.97 -7.68
N MET A 236 11.43 -6.85 -8.41
CA MET A 236 12.52 -5.87 -8.28
C MET A 236 12.56 -5.24 -6.90
N ALA A 237 11.40 -4.88 -6.35
CA ALA A 237 11.28 -4.34 -5.00
C ALA A 237 11.81 -5.32 -3.93
N GLY A 238 11.54 -6.62 -4.07
CA GLY A 238 12.07 -7.65 -3.18
C GLY A 238 13.59 -7.75 -3.21
N VAL A 239 14.18 -7.81 -4.40
CA VAL A 239 15.65 -7.90 -4.58
C VAL A 239 16.35 -6.67 -3.97
N MET A 240 15.83 -5.47 -4.22
CA MET A 240 16.42 -4.23 -3.71
C MET A 240 16.24 -4.08 -2.20
N SER A 241 15.05 -4.40 -1.68
CA SER A 241 14.73 -4.20 -0.26
C SER A 241 15.47 -5.15 0.66
N GLY A 242 15.60 -6.43 0.30
CA GLY A 242 16.29 -7.42 1.12
C GLY A 242 17.77 -7.10 1.30
N THR A 243 18.45 -6.76 0.20
CA THR A 243 19.88 -6.40 0.22
C THR A 243 20.12 -5.09 0.96
N MET A 244 19.28 -4.07 0.73
CA MET A 244 19.40 -2.78 1.39
C MET A 244 19.13 -2.86 2.90
N GLY A 245 18.11 -3.61 3.32
CA GLY A 245 17.77 -3.78 4.74
C GLY A 245 18.91 -4.44 5.54
N ALA A 246 19.47 -5.51 4.99
CA ALA A 246 20.57 -6.24 5.62
C ALA A 246 21.86 -5.42 5.69
N MET A 247 22.22 -4.73 4.59
CA MET A 247 23.39 -3.86 4.55
C MET A 247 23.30 -2.73 5.57
N LEU A 248 22.15 -2.05 5.61
CA LEU A 248 21.88 -0.95 6.55
C LEU A 248 22.05 -1.38 8.00
N SER A 249 21.62 -2.60 8.35
CA SER A 249 21.69 -3.10 9.71
C SER A 249 23.12 -3.44 10.14
N VAL A 250 23.92 -4.01 9.23
CA VAL A 250 25.32 -4.32 9.51
C VAL A 250 26.19 -3.06 9.61
N MET A 251 25.92 -2.05 8.78
CA MET A 251 26.68 -0.79 8.83
C MET A 251 26.44 0.00 10.13
N LEU A 252 25.25 -0.15 10.73
CA LEU A 252 24.88 0.55 11.95
C LEU A 252 25.20 -0.22 13.23
N LEU A 253 25.88 -1.37 13.16
CA LEU A 253 26.32 -2.12 14.35
C LEU A 253 27.20 -1.30 15.29
N ALA A 254 27.97 -0.34 14.76
CA ALA A 254 28.83 0.57 15.55
C ALA A 254 28.12 1.85 16.06
N SER A 255 26.84 2.02 15.73
CA SER A 255 25.97 3.16 16.08
C SER A 255 24.81 2.66 16.96
N PRO A 256 23.91 3.53 17.49
CA PRO A 256 22.71 3.05 18.20
C PRO A 256 21.73 2.34 17.24
N LEU A 257 22.02 1.07 16.94
CA LEU A 257 21.27 0.23 15.99
C LEU A 257 19.80 0.11 16.37
N ILE A 258 19.50 -0.11 17.66
CA ILE A 258 18.13 -0.35 18.14
C ILE A 258 17.28 0.90 17.93
N GLU A 259 17.80 2.09 18.24
CA GLU A 259 17.09 3.35 18.04
C GLU A 259 16.81 3.61 16.57
N PHE A 260 17.81 3.37 15.72
CA PHE A 260 17.64 3.47 14.27
C PHE A 260 16.59 2.49 13.76
N LEU A 261 16.65 1.22 14.15
CA LEU A 261 15.73 0.19 13.68
C LEU A 261 14.31 0.41 14.21
N ALA A 262 14.16 1.00 15.40
CA ALA A 262 12.87 1.44 15.92
C ALA A 262 12.28 2.57 15.07
N LEU A 263 13.08 3.59 14.73
CA LEU A 263 12.67 4.66 13.82
C LEU A 263 12.30 4.11 12.45
N LEU A 264 13.12 3.21 11.91
CA LEU A 264 12.89 2.55 10.62
C LEU A 264 11.57 1.79 10.62
N THR A 265 11.33 0.99 11.65
CA THR A 265 10.10 0.21 11.84
C THR A 265 8.90 1.14 11.91
N ALA A 266 8.98 2.23 12.69
CA ALA A 266 7.91 3.23 12.79
C ALA A 266 7.62 3.90 11.44
N LEU A 267 8.65 4.23 10.66
CA LEU A 267 8.50 4.79 9.33
C LEU A 267 7.86 3.81 8.36
N CYS A 268 8.27 2.54 8.37
CA CYS A 268 7.65 1.49 7.56
C CYS A 268 6.17 1.30 7.91
N VAL A 269 5.83 1.26 9.20
CA VAL A 269 4.44 1.20 9.67
C VAL A 269 3.65 2.41 9.17
N LEU A 270 4.21 3.62 9.24
CA LEU A 270 3.57 4.83 8.72
C LEU A 270 3.32 4.76 7.21
N ILE A 271 4.29 4.26 6.44
CA ILE A 271 4.12 4.10 4.98
C ILE A 271 3.04 3.07 4.66
N LEU A 272 2.97 1.94 5.40
CA LEU A 272 1.91 0.95 5.24
C LEU A 272 0.52 1.52 5.58
N ILE A 273 0.42 2.35 6.63
CA ILE A 273 -0.82 3.08 6.96
C ILE A 273 -1.18 4.07 5.84
N ALA A 274 -0.20 4.81 5.31
CA ALA A 274 -0.41 5.74 4.20
C ALA A 274 -0.89 5.02 2.93
N LEU A 275 -0.37 3.82 2.66
CA LEU A 275 -0.80 2.97 1.56
C LEU A 275 -2.25 2.49 1.75
N ALA A 276 -2.62 2.04 2.95
CA ALA A 276 -4.00 1.70 3.27
C ALA A 276 -4.95 2.91 3.11
N TYR A 277 -4.53 4.09 3.56
CA TYR A 277 -5.28 5.34 3.36
C TYR A 277 -5.47 5.67 1.87
N MET A 278 -4.40 5.59 1.07
CA MET A 278 -4.47 5.83 -0.37
C MET A 278 -5.46 4.86 -1.04
N GLN A 279 -5.46 3.58 -0.67
CA GLN A 279 -6.39 2.60 -1.21
C GLN A 279 -7.84 2.92 -0.90
N VAL A 280 -8.18 3.30 0.34
CA VAL A 280 -9.53 3.75 0.70
C VAL A 280 -9.94 4.96 -0.14
N ASN A 281 -9.01 5.89 -0.38
CA ASN A 281 -9.28 7.10 -1.13
C ASN A 281 -9.50 6.86 -2.63
N GLU A 282 -8.77 5.93 -3.23
CA GLU A 282 -8.86 5.63 -4.67
C GLU A 282 -9.92 4.57 -5.00
N MET A 283 -10.09 3.55 -4.16
CA MET A 283 -11.05 2.46 -4.38
C MET A 283 -12.42 2.70 -3.73
N GLY A 284 -12.50 3.67 -2.82
CA GLY A 284 -13.66 3.89 -1.97
C GLY A 284 -13.70 2.97 -0.74
N LYS A 285 -14.73 3.15 0.08
CA LYS A 285 -14.95 2.36 1.30
C LYS A 285 -15.30 0.91 0.97
N LEU A 286 -14.89 -0.01 1.84
CA LEU A 286 -15.30 -1.41 1.75
C LEU A 286 -16.80 -1.53 2.03
N ASP A 287 -17.52 -2.26 1.18
CA ASP A 287 -18.93 -2.54 1.44
C ASP A 287 -19.04 -3.58 2.56
N HIS A 288 -19.57 -3.17 3.71
CA HIS A 288 -19.78 -4.01 4.89
C HIS A 288 -20.48 -5.35 4.64
N LYS A 289 -21.26 -5.50 3.57
CA LYS A 289 -21.94 -6.77 3.24
C LYS A 289 -21.10 -7.75 2.44
N SER A 290 -20.12 -7.26 1.68
CA SER A 290 -19.32 -8.06 0.75
C SER A 290 -17.83 -8.10 1.10
N ALA A 291 -17.39 -7.22 2.01
CA ALA A 291 -16.03 -7.15 2.50
C ALA A 291 -15.67 -8.36 3.35
N ASP A 292 -14.70 -9.13 2.85
CA ASP A 292 -14.14 -10.28 3.54
C ASP A 292 -12.80 -9.88 4.14
N VAL A 293 -12.85 -9.39 5.38
CA VAL A 293 -11.68 -8.90 6.13
C VAL A 293 -10.92 -10.01 6.86
N GLY A 294 -11.30 -11.27 6.64
CA GLY A 294 -10.79 -12.41 7.39
C GLY A 294 -11.23 -12.41 8.86
N THR A 295 -10.97 -13.52 9.54
CA THR A 295 -11.26 -13.65 10.97
C THR A 295 -10.06 -13.20 11.80
N PHE A 296 -10.30 -12.82 13.06
CA PHE A 296 -9.22 -12.61 14.02
C PHE A 296 -8.25 -13.80 14.05
N ALA A 297 -8.78 -15.04 14.05
CA ALA A 297 -7.98 -16.26 14.11
C ALA A 297 -7.10 -16.48 12.88
N SER A 298 -7.56 -16.13 11.68
CA SER A 298 -6.73 -16.26 10.45
C SER A 298 -5.59 -15.24 10.45
N MET A 299 -5.85 -14.01 10.88
CA MET A 299 -4.80 -12.99 10.97
C MET A 299 -3.82 -13.29 12.09
N ALA A 300 -4.30 -13.70 13.27
CA ALA A 300 -3.47 -14.10 14.39
C ALA A 300 -2.58 -15.29 14.04
N SER A 301 -3.15 -16.35 13.43
CA SER A 301 -2.38 -17.55 13.08
C SER A 301 -1.29 -17.26 12.06
N SER A 302 -1.59 -16.50 11.00
CA SER A 302 -0.57 -16.08 10.03
C SER A 302 0.52 -15.22 10.67
N SER A 303 0.18 -14.22 11.48
CA SER A 303 1.17 -13.40 12.21
C SER A 303 2.02 -14.24 13.17
N VAL A 304 1.44 -15.18 13.91
CA VAL A 304 2.17 -16.08 14.81
C VAL A 304 3.15 -16.96 14.03
N ILE A 305 2.74 -17.52 12.90
CA ILE A 305 3.61 -18.36 12.07
C ILE A 305 4.81 -17.56 11.56
N PHE A 306 4.58 -16.39 10.96
CA PHE A 306 5.68 -15.54 10.47
C PHE A 306 6.58 -15.06 11.61
N PHE A 307 6.02 -14.70 12.76
CA PHE A 307 6.78 -14.26 13.92
C PHE A 307 7.63 -15.39 14.51
N LEU A 308 7.11 -16.60 14.62
CA LEU A 308 7.86 -17.77 15.10
C LEU A 308 8.98 -18.13 14.13
N LEU A 309 8.72 -18.13 12.82
CA LEU A 309 9.76 -18.37 11.81
C LEU A 309 10.89 -17.33 11.91
N LEU A 310 10.53 -16.04 11.98
CA LEU A 310 11.48 -14.96 12.15
C LEU A 310 12.31 -15.14 13.44
N THR A 311 11.64 -15.46 14.55
CA THR A 311 12.28 -15.69 15.85
C THR A 311 13.24 -16.88 15.83
N ILE A 312 12.85 -18.00 15.20
CA ILE A 312 13.70 -19.18 15.05
C ILE A 312 14.96 -18.83 14.27
N VAL A 313 14.84 -18.10 13.16
CA VAL A 313 15.99 -17.66 12.36
C VAL A 313 16.88 -16.71 13.16
N MET A 314 16.29 -15.70 13.82
CA MET A 314 17.06 -14.70 14.56
C MET A 314 17.81 -15.27 15.77
N VAL A 315 17.24 -16.25 16.47
CA VAL A 315 17.81 -16.82 17.70
C VAL A 315 18.72 -18.01 17.41
N TYR A 316 18.28 -18.94 16.55
CA TYR A 316 18.94 -20.23 16.32
C TYR A 316 19.58 -20.36 14.93
N GLY A 317 19.38 -19.38 14.06
CA GLY A 317 19.97 -19.40 12.73
C GLY A 317 21.49 -19.24 12.76
N PRO A 318 22.17 -19.66 11.67
CA PRO A 318 23.60 -19.45 11.50
C PRO A 318 23.95 -17.97 11.56
N LYS A 319 25.06 -17.64 12.23
CA LYS A 319 25.59 -16.28 12.33
C LYS A 319 26.85 -16.19 11.49
N LEU A 320 26.86 -15.33 10.47
CA LEU A 320 28.04 -15.09 9.63
C LEU A 320 28.41 -13.61 9.64
N GLY A 321 29.65 -13.31 10.07
CA GLY A 321 30.17 -11.94 10.12
C GLY A 321 29.75 -11.18 11.38
N PRO A 322 29.89 -9.85 11.39
CA PRO A 322 29.56 -9.03 12.55
C PRO A 322 28.05 -9.03 12.78
N VAL A 323 27.63 -9.30 14.02
CA VAL A 323 26.23 -9.38 14.42
C VAL A 323 26.00 -8.62 15.73
N TRP A 324 24.76 -8.19 15.96
CA TRP A 324 24.40 -7.50 17.18
C TRP A 324 24.48 -8.45 18.39
N GLY A 325 25.23 -8.05 19.40
CA GLY A 325 25.41 -8.83 20.63
C GLY A 325 26.38 -10.03 20.51
N GLY A 326 27.20 -10.09 19.45
CA GLY A 326 28.22 -11.14 19.25
C GLY A 326 29.34 -10.71 18.33
#